data_AF-A0A1J4Z9C0-F1
#
_entry.id   AF-A0A1J4Z9C0-F1
#
_cell.length_a   1.000
_cell.length_b   1.000
_cell.length_c   1.000
_cell.angle_alpha   90.00
_cell.angle_beta   90.00
_cell.angle_gamma   90.00
#
_symmetry.space_group_name_H-M   'P 1'
#
loop_
_entity.id
_entity.type
_entity.pdbx_description
1 polymer ?
#
loop_
_entity_poly.entity_id
_entity_poly.type
_entity_poly.pdbx_seq_one_letter_code
_entity_poly.pdbx_strand_id
1 'polypeptide(L)'
;MRKNKIFAMAMLAIFTLVLAGCGSDAFNRKFIRKKKQAEGPPEIYNIQPFEKPANTEIYQHAFLYWKSWESELLNALSPSGYPRTANILKIQDCIGSAVSSLTDMESCLNEQKAMELDFYIEELRRIGGMLGRGNLSDSVLSRARNDVGTHKRNVDIRFNYSRIKNDIKDDNSRPE
;
A
#
# COMPACT_ATOMS: atom_id res chain seq x y z
N MET A 1 -33.53 49.48 36.71
CA MET A 1 -33.77 48.15 37.31
C MET A 1 -34.71 47.22 36.52
N ARG A 2 -35.70 47.69 35.73
CA ARG A 2 -36.60 46.80 34.93
C ARG A 2 -35.88 46.03 33.80
N LYS A 3 -34.90 46.65 33.12
CA LYS A 3 -34.16 46.03 32.00
C LYS A 3 -33.33 44.80 32.43
N ASN A 4 -32.72 44.84 33.61
CA ASN A 4 -31.94 43.70 34.15
C ASN A 4 -32.84 42.52 34.56
N LYS A 5 -34.08 42.79 35.01
CA LYS A 5 -35.07 41.74 35.31
C LYS A 5 -35.57 41.05 34.04
N ILE A 6 -35.74 41.79 32.95
CA ILE A 6 -36.13 41.25 31.64
C ILE A 6 -35.00 40.38 31.06
N PHE A 7 -33.75 40.84 31.15
CA PHE A 7 -32.59 40.04 30.73
C PHE A 7 -32.41 38.77 31.57
N ALA A 8 -32.61 38.83 32.89
CA ALA A 8 -32.55 37.66 33.75
C ALA A 8 -33.67 36.64 33.44
N MET A 9 -34.88 37.11 33.16
CA MET A 9 -35.99 36.22 32.75
C MET A 9 -35.77 35.62 31.36
N ALA A 10 -35.18 36.37 30.43
CA ALA A 10 -34.83 35.85 29.10
C ALA A 10 -33.74 34.76 29.19
N MET A 11 -32.70 34.99 30.01
CA MET A 11 -31.65 34.00 30.28
C MET A 11 -32.20 32.73 30.94
N LEU A 12 -33.11 32.87 31.91
CA LEU A 12 -33.74 31.75 32.59
C LEU A 12 -34.64 30.94 31.62
N ALA A 13 -35.36 31.61 30.73
CA ALA A 13 -36.20 30.96 29.72
C ALA A 13 -35.38 30.20 28.66
N ILE A 14 -34.20 30.71 28.29
CA ILE A 14 -33.28 30.01 27.39
C ILE A 14 -32.68 28.78 28.09
N PHE A 15 -32.34 28.91 29.38
CA PHE A 15 -31.80 27.80 30.16
C PHE A 15 -32.79 26.65 30.35
N THR A 16 -34.09 26.95 30.56
CA THR A 16 -35.13 25.91 30.62
C THR A 16 -35.41 25.26 29.27
N LEU A 17 -35.25 25.99 28.15
CA LEU A 17 -35.43 25.45 26.80
C LEU A 17 -34.33 24.43 26.44
N VAL A 18 -33.08 24.68 26.88
CA VAL A 18 -31.94 23.78 26.64
C VAL A 18 -32.07 22.47 27.44
N LEU A 19 -32.65 22.52 28.65
CA LEU A 19 -32.86 21.34 29.48
C LEU A 19 -34.05 20.48 29.00
N ALA A 20 -35.08 21.07 28.39
CA ALA A 20 -36.21 20.33 27.82
C ALA A 20 -35.89 19.66 26.48
N GLY A 21 -34.87 20.15 25.74
CA GLY A 21 -34.50 19.63 24.42
C GLY A 21 -33.56 18.42 24.42
N CYS A 22 -32.99 18.07 25.58
CA CYS A 22 -31.97 17.02 25.70
C CYS A 22 -32.45 15.87 26.59
N GLY A 23 -33.40 15.07 26.12
CA GLY A 23 -33.58 13.72 26.67
C GLY A 23 -35.01 13.22 26.69
N SER A 24 -35.41 12.49 25.63
CA SER A 24 -36.39 11.42 25.77
C SER A 24 -36.50 10.50 24.53
N ASP A 25 -36.06 10.93 23.34
CA ASP A 25 -36.21 10.08 22.13
C ASP A 25 -34.98 9.24 21.75
N ALA A 26 -33.77 9.64 22.15
CA ALA A 26 -32.54 8.90 21.81
C ALA A 26 -32.31 7.65 22.67
N PHE A 27 -32.91 7.57 23.87
CA PHE A 27 -32.72 6.44 24.79
C PHE A 27 -33.72 5.30 24.59
N ASN A 28 -34.91 5.55 24.03
CA ASN A 28 -35.92 4.50 23.82
C ASN A 28 -35.71 3.64 22.57
N ARG A 29 -34.85 4.06 21.62
CA ARG A 29 -34.51 3.23 20.44
C ARG A 29 -33.54 2.08 20.74
N LYS A 30 -32.87 2.09 21.90
CA LYS A 30 -31.88 1.05 22.25
C LYS A 30 -32.48 -0.27 22.76
N PHE A 31 -33.78 -0.34 23.04
CA PHE A 31 -34.40 -1.53 23.65
C PHE A 31 -35.51 -2.19 22.84
N ILE A 32 -35.80 -1.74 21.61
CA ILE A 32 -36.70 -2.48 20.71
C ILE A 32 -35.86 -3.56 20.02
N ARG A 33 -35.91 -4.79 20.55
CA ARG A 33 -35.38 -5.97 19.86
C ARG A 33 -36.08 -6.10 18.51
N LYS A 34 -35.36 -5.87 17.40
CA LYS A 34 -35.83 -6.31 16.08
C LYS A 34 -36.03 -7.83 16.16
N LYS A 35 -37.21 -8.32 15.76
CA LYS A 35 -37.44 -9.77 15.64
C LYS A 35 -36.36 -10.32 14.70
N LYS A 36 -35.64 -11.36 15.14
CA LYS A 36 -34.63 -12.04 14.34
C LYS A 36 -35.32 -12.53 13.07
N GLN A 37 -34.97 -11.96 11.92
CA GLN A 37 -35.40 -12.50 10.63
C GLN A 37 -34.92 -13.95 10.61
N ALA A 38 -35.79 -14.89 10.23
CA ALA A 38 -35.39 -16.28 10.10
C ALA A 38 -34.16 -16.31 9.19
N GLU A 39 -33.03 -16.81 9.70
CA GLU A 39 -31.83 -17.03 8.90
C GLU A 39 -32.28 -17.93 7.75
N GLY A 40 -32.21 -17.42 6.51
CA GLY A 40 -32.41 -18.24 5.33
C GLY A 40 -31.43 -19.42 5.34
N PRO A 41 -31.66 -20.45 4.51
CA PRO A 41 -30.68 -21.53 4.37
C PRO A 41 -29.28 -20.92 4.16
N PRO A 42 -28.24 -21.42 4.84
CA PRO A 42 -26.92 -20.84 4.77
C PRO A 42 -26.52 -20.70 3.30
N GLU A 43 -26.04 -19.52 2.90
CA GLU A 43 -25.43 -19.36 1.59
C GLU A 43 -24.23 -20.30 1.54
N ILE A 44 -24.41 -21.44 0.87
CA ILE A 44 -23.33 -22.37 0.59
C ILE A 44 -22.51 -21.69 -0.50
N TYR A 45 -21.47 -20.96 -0.10
CA TYR A 45 -20.48 -20.46 -1.04
C TYR A 45 -19.80 -21.67 -1.66
N ASN A 46 -20.06 -21.89 -2.94
CA ASN A 46 -19.34 -22.89 -3.71
C ASN A 46 -17.93 -22.32 -3.94
N ILE A 47 -16.99 -22.71 -3.07
CA ILE A 47 -15.59 -22.30 -3.17
C ILE A 47 -15.04 -22.98 -4.42
N GLN A 48 -14.97 -22.25 -5.53
CA GLN A 48 -14.28 -22.70 -6.72
C GLN A 48 -12.82 -23.01 -6.35
N PRO A 49 -12.25 -24.13 -6.81
CA PRO A 49 -10.84 -24.41 -6.58
C PRO A 49 -9.99 -23.26 -7.15
N PHE A 50 -9.09 -22.72 -6.34
CA PHE A 50 -8.19 -21.65 -6.77
C PHE A 50 -7.21 -22.23 -7.80
N GLU A 51 -7.35 -21.84 -9.07
CA GLU A 51 -6.36 -22.14 -10.10
C GLU A 51 -5.16 -21.23 -9.90
N LYS A 52 -3.98 -21.84 -9.68
CA LYS A 52 -2.74 -21.08 -9.59
C LYS A 52 -2.46 -20.45 -10.97
N PRO A 53 -2.18 -19.14 -11.04
CA PRO A 53 -1.84 -18.48 -12.29
C PRO A 53 -0.53 -19.03 -12.86
N ALA A 54 -0.39 -19.00 -14.18
CA ALA A 54 0.81 -19.45 -14.86
C ALA A 54 2.02 -18.57 -14.48
N ASN A 55 3.23 -19.15 -14.46
CA ASN A 55 4.46 -18.40 -14.14
C ASN A 55 4.63 -17.14 -15.01
N THR A 56 4.21 -17.22 -16.28
CA THR A 56 4.20 -16.08 -17.21
C THR A 56 3.34 -14.92 -16.71
N GLU A 57 2.14 -15.22 -16.22
CA GLU A 57 1.20 -14.22 -15.70
C GLU A 57 1.74 -13.62 -14.39
N ILE A 58 2.21 -14.48 -13.48
CA ILE A 58 2.86 -14.05 -12.23
C ILE A 58 4.01 -13.08 -12.54
N TYR A 59 4.89 -13.44 -13.48
CA TYR A 59 6.02 -12.61 -13.87
C TYR A 59 5.59 -11.24 -14.41
N GLN A 60 4.62 -11.20 -15.31
CA GLN A 60 4.15 -9.94 -15.90
C GLN A 60 3.55 -9.01 -14.86
N HIS A 61 2.75 -9.54 -13.93
CA HIS A 61 2.20 -8.77 -12.82
C HIS A 61 3.30 -8.26 -11.88
N ALA A 62 4.22 -9.14 -11.47
CA ALA A 62 5.34 -8.77 -10.61
C ALA A 62 6.21 -7.69 -11.26
N PHE A 63 6.51 -7.78 -12.55
CA PHE A 63 7.28 -6.77 -13.28
C PHE A 63 6.57 -5.42 -13.36
N LEU A 64 5.25 -5.42 -13.56
CA LEU A 64 4.45 -4.19 -13.55
C LEU A 64 4.42 -3.53 -12.16
N TYR A 65 4.24 -4.32 -11.10
CA TYR A 65 4.28 -3.82 -9.73
C TYR A 65 5.66 -3.28 -9.38
N TRP A 66 6.72 -4.01 -9.70
CA TRP A 66 8.10 -3.53 -9.52
C TRP A 66 8.32 -2.18 -10.20
N LYS A 67 7.92 -2.00 -11.47
CA LYS A 67 8.03 -0.71 -12.18
C LYS A 67 7.32 0.43 -11.46
N SER A 68 6.17 0.12 -10.88
CA SER A 68 5.34 1.09 -10.16
C SER A 68 6.02 1.49 -8.86
N TRP A 69 6.51 0.52 -8.08
CA TRP A 69 7.24 0.76 -6.83
C TRP A 69 8.56 1.48 -7.02
N GLU A 70 9.32 1.16 -8.07
CA GLU A 70 10.54 1.88 -8.46
C GLU A 70 10.25 3.35 -8.80
N SER A 71 9.16 3.61 -9.52
CA SER A 71 8.76 4.98 -9.87
C SER A 71 8.33 5.76 -8.63
N GLU A 72 7.58 5.12 -7.72
CA GLU A 72 7.23 5.68 -6.42
C GLU A 72 8.45 5.93 -5.52
N LEU A 73 9.45 5.05 -5.55
CA LEU A 73 10.71 5.22 -4.83
C LEU A 73 11.48 6.45 -5.33
N LEU A 74 11.60 6.62 -6.65
CA LEU A 74 12.22 7.82 -7.25
C LEU A 74 11.49 9.11 -6.85
N ASN A 75 10.16 9.05 -6.75
CA ASN A 75 9.35 10.17 -6.27
C ASN A 75 9.57 10.42 -4.77
N ALA A 76 9.63 9.37 -3.95
CA ALA A 76 9.87 9.47 -2.51
C ALA A 76 11.27 9.99 -2.17
N LEU A 77 12.26 9.69 -3.01
CA LEU A 77 13.64 10.22 -2.92
C LEU A 77 13.76 11.66 -3.42
N SER A 78 12.73 12.19 -4.09
CA SER A 78 12.69 13.58 -4.51
C SER A 78 12.16 14.43 -3.36
N PRO A 79 12.95 15.37 -2.78
CA PRO A 79 12.44 16.28 -1.78
C PRO A 79 11.39 17.20 -2.42
N SER A 80 10.11 16.87 -2.24
CA SER A 80 8.99 17.69 -2.68
C SER A 80 8.32 18.35 -1.48
N GLY A 81 8.04 19.65 -1.60
CA GLY A 81 7.32 20.43 -0.57
C GLY A 81 8.18 20.99 0.57
N TYR A 82 7.51 21.69 1.49
CA TYR A 82 8.07 22.24 2.71
C TYR A 82 7.39 21.59 3.93
N PRO A 83 8.14 21.11 4.94
CA PRO A 83 9.59 21.02 4.99
C PRO A 83 10.15 19.97 4.01
N ARG A 84 11.33 20.26 3.41
CA ARG A 84 12.06 19.33 2.52
C ARG A 84 12.64 18.18 3.34
N THR A 85 11.78 17.26 3.73
CA THR A 85 12.16 16.10 4.54
C THR A 85 11.67 14.86 3.81
N ALA A 86 12.60 13.96 3.49
CA ALA A 86 12.26 12.69 2.90
C ALA A 86 11.43 11.86 3.88
N ASN A 87 10.35 11.24 3.38
CA ASN A 87 9.57 10.30 4.17
C ASN A 87 10.27 8.94 4.19
N ILE A 88 11.06 8.71 5.23
CA ILE A 88 11.87 7.48 5.39
C ILE A 88 10.99 6.22 5.39
N LEU A 89 9.82 6.27 6.03
CA LEU A 89 8.89 5.13 6.06
C LEU A 89 8.41 4.78 4.65
N LYS A 90 7.99 5.80 3.88
CA LYS A 90 7.58 5.58 2.48
C LYS A 90 8.73 5.02 1.64
N ILE A 91 9.95 5.51 1.82
CA ILE A 91 11.13 4.98 1.12
C ILE A 91 11.34 3.51 1.45
N GLN A 92 11.26 3.13 2.73
CA GLN A 92 11.42 1.74 3.17
C GLN A 92 10.31 0.83 2.62
N ASP A 93 9.06 1.28 2.65
CA ASP A 93 7.93 0.54 2.08
C ASP A 93 8.12 0.31 0.58
N CYS A 94 8.48 1.35 -0.18
CA CYS A 94 8.73 1.23 -1.61
C CYS A 94 9.87 0.26 -1.92
N ILE A 95 10.97 0.30 -1.15
CA ILE A 95 12.09 -0.65 -1.33
C ILE A 95 11.66 -2.07 -1.01
N GLY A 96 10.95 -2.29 0.10
CA GLY A 96 10.45 -3.61 0.48
C GLY A 96 9.53 -4.20 -0.57
N SER A 97 8.57 -3.40 -1.08
CA SER A 97 7.65 -3.83 -2.13
C SER A 97 8.36 -4.09 -3.46
N ALA A 98 9.29 -3.23 -3.86
CA ALA A 98 10.07 -3.43 -5.08
C ALA A 98 10.95 -4.70 -5.01
N VAL A 99 11.62 -4.94 -3.87
CA VAL A 99 12.38 -6.17 -3.63
C VAL A 99 11.47 -7.39 -3.66
N SER A 100 10.30 -7.34 -3.02
CA SER A 100 9.34 -8.44 -3.06
C SER A 100 8.94 -8.78 -4.50
N SER A 101 8.60 -7.76 -5.29
CA SER A 101 8.23 -7.97 -6.70
C SER A 101 9.38 -8.54 -7.54
N LEU A 102 10.63 -8.14 -7.28
CA LEU A 102 11.79 -8.72 -7.96
C LEU A 102 12.01 -10.18 -7.56
N THR A 103 11.81 -10.54 -6.29
CA THR A 103 11.88 -11.94 -5.84
C THR A 103 10.78 -12.78 -6.50
N ASP A 104 9.58 -12.23 -6.65
CA ASP A 104 8.49 -12.93 -7.36
C ASP A 104 8.87 -13.18 -8.82
N MET A 105 9.46 -12.18 -9.49
CA MET A 105 10.01 -12.33 -10.84
C MET A 105 11.11 -13.41 -10.90
N GLU A 106 12.04 -13.41 -9.95
CA GLU A 106 13.14 -14.37 -9.86
C GLU A 106 12.63 -15.81 -9.76
N SER A 107 11.59 -16.04 -8.95
CA SER A 107 11.02 -17.38 -8.74
C SER A 107 10.52 -18.02 -10.05
N CYS A 108 10.10 -17.19 -11.01
CA CYS A 108 9.56 -17.60 -12.31
C CYS A 108 10.64 -17.83 -13.37
N LEU A 109 11.89 -17.42 -13.13
CA LEU A 109 12.98 -17.45 -14.11
C LEU A 109 13.84 -18.70 -14.02
N ASN A 110 14.37 -19.18 -15.14
CA ASN A 110 15.41 -20.22 -15.15
C ASN A 110 16.61 -19.80 -14.28
N GLU A 111 17.43 -20.78 -13.88
CA GLU A 111 18.52 -20.56 -12.91
C GLU A 111 19.50 -19.47 -13.35
N GLN A 112 19.85 -19.43 -14.65
CA GLN A 112 20.75 -18.42 -15.19
C GLN A 112 20.18 -17.00 -15.04
N LYS A 113 18.92 -16.79 -15.44
CA LYS A 113 18.28 -15.47 -15.34
C LYS A 113 17.88 -15.10 -13.93
N ALA A 114 17.57 -16.07 -13.08
CA ALA A 114 17.37 -15.86 -11.65
C ALA A 114 18.64 -15.29 -11.01
N MET A 115 19.81 -15.90 -11.25
CA MET A 115 21.09 -15.38 -10.75
C MET A 115 21.43 -13.98 -11.28
N GLU A 116 21.14 -13.70 -12.56
CA GLU A 116 21.30 -12.34 -13.10
C GLU A 116 20.40 -11.33 -12.39
N LEU A 117 19.18 -11.72 -12.02
CA LEU A 117 18.22 -10.86 -11.33
C LEU A 117 18.57 -10.66 -9.86
N ASP A 118 19.07 -11.69 -9.18
CA ASP A 118 19.51 -11.64 -7.79
C ASP A 118 20.56 -10.56 -7.54
N PHE A 119 21.48 -10.36 -8.50
CA PHE A 119 22.42 -9.23 -8.46
C PHE A 119 21.70 -7.88 -8.31
N TYR A 120 20.62 -7.66 -9.06
CA TYR A 120 19.82 -6.42 -8.97
C TYR A 120 18.98 -6.35 -7.70
N ILE A 121 18.52 -7.49 -7.18
CA ILE A 121 17.83 -7.56 -5.88
C ILE A 121 18.78 -7.10 -4.77
N GLU A 122 19.99 -7.63 -4.74
CA GLU A 122 21.02 -7.25 -3.77
C GLU A 122 21.47 -5.80 -3.92
N GLU A 123 21.56 -5.28 -5.15
CA GLU A 123 21.84 -3.86 -5.39
C GLU A 123 20.77 -2.96 -4.74
N LEU A 124 19.49 -3.28 -4.92
CA LEU A 124 18.39 -2.50 -4.34
C LEU A 124 18.34 -2.63 -2.81
N ARG A 125 18.58 -3.84 -2.27
CA ARG A 125 18.71 -4.07 -0.82
C ARG A 125 19.85 -3.25 -0.22
N ARG A 126 20.99 -3.17 -0.89
CA ARG A 126 22.14 -2.35 -0.47
C ARG A 126 21.76 -0.86 -0.43
N ILE A 127 21.06 -0.36 -1.44
CA ILE A 127 20.55 1.02 -1.46
C ILE A 127 19.60 1.24 -0.27
N GLY A 128 18.67 0.32 -0.01
CA GLY A 128 17.78 0.39 1.14
C GLY A 128 18.51 0.39 2.49
N GLY A 129 19.52 -0.46 2.63
CA GLY A 129 20.37 -0.50 3.81
C GLY A 129 21.21 0.76 4.03
N MET A 130 21.48 1.56 2.99
CA MET A 130 22.08 2.89 3.13
C MET A 130 21.05 3.92 3.61
N LEU A 131 19.83 3.86 3.08
CA LEU A 131 18.74 4.80 3.39
C LEU A 131 18.12 4.58 4.78
N GLY A 132 18.23 3.37 5.34
CA GLY A 132 17.71 3.04 6.67
C GLY A 132 18.54 3.53 7.86
N ARG A 133 19.75 4.09 7.66
CA ARG A 133 20.71 4.39 8.75
C ARG A 133 20.52 5.75 9.44
N GLY A 134 19.44 6.47 9.18
CA GLY A 134 19.11 7.72 9.89
C GLY A 134 19.08 8.94 8.99
N ASN A 135 19.55 10.09 9.50
CA ASN A 135 19.28 11.41 8.92
C ASN A 135 19.82 11.54 7.49
N LEU A 136 18.92 11.58 6.51
CA LEU A 136 19.26 11.60 5.09
C LEU A 136 19.53 13.04 4.65
N SER A 137 20.78 13.35 4.34
CA SER A 137 21.12 14.62 3.70
C SER A 137 20.63 14.66 2.25
N ASP A 138 20.41 15.86 1.72
CA ASP A 138 20.03 16.06 0.31
C ASP A 138 21.01 15.41 -0.68
N SER A 139 22.31 15.40 -0.35
CA SER A 139 23.34 14.74 -1.16
C SER A 139 23.18 13.22 -1.19
N VAL A 140 22.82 12.60 -0.05
CA VAL A 140 22.55 11.16 0.03
C VAL A 140 21.29 10.80 -0.75
N LEU A 141 20.22 11.59 -0.60
CA LEU A 141 18.97 11.42 -1.36
C LEU A 141 19.18 11.55 -2.86
N SER A 142 19.92 12.58 -3.29
CA SER A 142 20.22 12.80 -4.71
C SER A 142 21.06 11.67 -5.31
N ARG A 143 22.08 11.19 -4.58
CA ARG A 143 22.88 10.03 -5.01
C ARG A 143 22.03 8.76 -5.09
N ALA A 144 21.26 8.47 -4.04
CA ALA A 144 20.38 7.31 -4.01
C ALA A 144 19.36 7.34 -5.16
N ARG A 145 18.79 8.51 -5.48
CA ARG A 145 17.89 8.68 -6.62
C ARG A 145 18.56 8.33 -7.95
N ASN A 146 19.81 8.73 -8.14
CA ASN A 146 20.56 8.39 -9.36
C ASN A 146 20.88 6.89 -9.43
N ASP A 147 21.26 6.29 -8.30
CA ASP A 147 21.54 4.85 -8.20
C ASP A 147 20.27 4.03 -8.51
N VAL A 148 19.14 4.38 -7.88
CA VAL A 148 17.81 3.79 -8.15
C VAL A 148 17.39 4.00 -9.60
N GLY A 149 17.58 5.19 -10.17
CA GLY A 149 17.24 5.46 -11.57
C GLY A 149 18.06 4.61 -12.55
N THR A 150 19.33 4.36 -12.22
CA THR A 150 20.23 3.48 -13.00
C THR A 150 19.80 2.02 -12.87
N HIS A 151 19.50 1.57 -11.65
CA HIS A 151 18.97 0.24 -11.35
C HIS A 151 17.68 -0.02 -12.13
N LYS A 152 16.68 0.87 -12.01
CA LYS A 152 15.42 0.79 -12.75
C LYS A 152 15.63 0.65 -14.25
N ARG A 153 16.52 1.45 -14.83
CA ARG A 153 16.82 1.38 -16.26
C ARG A 153 17.45 0.04 -16.65
N ASN A 154 18.40 -0.45 -15.85
CA ASN A 154 19.09 -1.69 -16.13
C ASN A 154 18.15 -2.90 -16.07
N VAL A 155 17.31 -2.96 -15.03
CA VAL A 155 16.32 -4.03 -14.88
C VAL A 155 15.29 -3.95 -16.01
N ASP A 156 14.76 -2.78 -16.34
CA ASP A 156 13.76 -2.63 -17.40
C ASP A 156 14.30 -3.07 -18.79
N ILE A 157 15.55 -2.75 -19.10
CA ILE A 157 16.17 -3.15 -20.38
C ILE A 157 16.39 -4.67 -20.44
N ARG A 158 16.81 -5.28 -19.34
CA ARG A 158 17.26 -6.69 -19.31
C ARG A 158 16.13 -7.66 -19.05
N PHE A 159 15.17 -7.27 -18.21
CA PHE A 159 14.11 -8.12 -17.69
C PHE A 159 12.72 -7.76 -18.21
N ASN A 160 12.63 -6.98 -19.30
CA ASN A 160 11.33 -6.84 -19.94
C ASN A 160 10.83 -8.19 -20.46
N TYR A 161 9.51 -8.36 -20.43
CA TYR A 161 8.87 -9.60 -20.86
C TYR A 161 9.27 -10.04 -22.27
N SER A 162 9.38 -9.10 -23.22
CA SER A 162 9.72 -9.43 -24.61
C SER A 162 11.09 -10.09 -24.77
N ARG A 163 12.03 -9.83 -23.83
CA ARG A 163 13.38 -10.40 -23.83
C ARG A 163 13.49 -11.68 -23.03
N ILE A 164 12.71 -11.82 -21.96
CA ILE A 164 12.86 -12.94 -21.03
C ILE A 164 11.81 -14.05 -21.22
N LYS A 165 10.81 -13.88 -22.09
CA LYS A 165 9.72 -14.85 -22.26
C LYS A 165 10.17 -16.31 -22.46
N ASN A 166 11.34 -16.52 -23.06
CA ASN A 166 11.91 -17.86 -23.30
C ASN A 166 12.71 -18.39 -22.10
N ASP A 167 12.97 -17.54 -21.11
CA ASP A 167 13.69 -17.85 -19.88
C ASP A 167 12.74 -18.07 -18.68
N ILE A 168 11.43 -17.89 -18.87
CA ILE A 168 10.42 -18.20 -17.85
C ILE A 168 10.29 -19.72 -17.77
N LYS A 169 10.26 -20.27 -16.56
CA LYS A 169 10.03 -21.70 -16.33
C LYS A 169 8.66 -22.07 -16.88
N ASP A 170 8.67 -22.99 -17.82
CA ASP A 170 7.45 -23.52 -18.43
C ASP A 170 6.60 -24.24 -17.38
N ASP A 171 5.29 -24.06 -17.41
CA ASP A 171 4.36 -24.56 -16.39
C ASP A 171 4.01 -26.06 -16.61
N ASN A 172 4.92 -26.80 -17.26
CA ASN A 172 4.77 -28.21 -17.69
C ASN A 172 4.61 -29.21 -16.52
N SER A 173 4.39 -28.73 -15.30
CA SER A 173 3.96 -29.47 -14.13
C SER A 173 2.45 -29.36 -13.85
N ARG A 174 1.61 -29.00 -14.84
CA ARG A 174 0.15 -29.08 -14.73
C ARG A 174 -0.28 -30.54 -14.98
N PRO A 175 -0.60 -31.35 -13.96
CA PRO A 175 -1.39 -32.54 -14.22
C PRO A 175 -2.78 -32.07 -14.69
N GLU A 176 -3.26 -32.63 -15.79
CA GLU A 176 -4.66 -32.54 -16.20
C GLU A 176 -5.60 -33.08 -15.12
#